data_AF-A0A818CY35-F1
#
_entry.id   AF-A0A818CY35-F1
#
_cell.length_a   1.000
_cell.length_b   1.000
_cell.length_c   1.000
_cell.angle_alpha   90.00
_cell.angle_beta   90.00
_cell.angle_gamma   90.00
#
_symmetry.space_group_name_H-M   'P 1'
#
loop_
_entity.id
_entity.type
_entity.pdbx_description
1 polymer ?
#
loop_
_entity_poly.entity_id
_entity_poly.type
_entity_poly.pdbx_seq_one_letter_code
_entity_poly.pdbx_strand_id
1 'polypeptide(L)'
;MASLENHKPNDSLQSDDDDEDVIHVIDISNGSFPEQMPNRIESGDTIEFKTNQTDEYDIFQVYKDGVDYYRINNGFELYNIKNSTTKNNRRILLSLSLHRSKIELYFCIIPSSQSGVVLKLRKYSNENCEKNCIIVHKSEIKFSLSDNKESQKLILHKGDTIELDWTSKRGNGYRIEEKKYCPISGGLYKVEQTSEITTNRALSKGNFTKIFNEFGTSFLFRLTETNQIHDI
;
A
#
# COMPACT_ATOMS: atom_id res chain seq x y z
N MET A 1 -34.58 46.00 22.07
CA MET A 1 -33.15 45.85 21.71
C MET A 1 -32.81 44.39 21.89
N ALA A 2 -32.68 43.66 20.78
CA ALA A 2 -32.37 42.24 20.76
C ALA A 2 -30.86 42.06 20.91
N SER A 3 -30.44 41.27 21.91
CA SER A 3 -29.06 40.84 22.08
C SER A 3 -28.88 39.52 21.33
N LEU A 4 -28.17 39.59 20.20
CA LEU A 4 -27.73 38.42 19.44
C LEU A 4 -26.51 37.83 20.17
N GLU A 5 -26.74 36.75 20.90
CA GLU A 5 -25.67 35.87 21.38
C GLU A 5 -25.03 35.18 20.17
N ASN A 6 -23.77 35.53 19.91
CA ASN A 6 -22.94 34.88 18.91
C ASN A 6 -22.78 33.40 19.25
N HIS A 7 -23.50 32.54 18.52
CA HIS A 7 -23.16 31.15 18.35
C HIS A 7 -21.74 31.04 17.80
N LYS A 8 -20.82 30.55 18.63
CA LYS A 8 -19.57 29.95 18.14
C LYS A 8 -19.97 28.69 17.35
N PRO A 9 -19.50 28.52 16.11
CA PRO A 9 -19.57 27.21 15.48
C PRO A 9 -18.66 26.27 16.27
N ASN A 10 -19.31 25.24 16.80
CA ASN A 10 -18.68 24.11 17.44
C ASN A 10 -18.12 23.24 16.30
N ASP A 11 -16.93 23.56 15.80
CA ASP A 11 -16.15 22.68 14.92
C ASP A 11 -15.57 21.54 15.77
N SER A 12 -16.45 20.67 16.22
CA SER A 12 -16.12 19.34 16.73
C SER A 12 -16.44 18.35 15.63
N LEU A 13 -15.55 18.29 14.63
CA LEU A 13 -15.35 17.14 13.77
C LEU A 13 -13.83 17.02 13.59
N GLN A 14 -13.14 16.68 14.68
CA GLN A 14 -11.95 15.86 14.54
C GLN A 14 -12.44 14.53 13.94
N SER A 15 -12.17 14.34 12.65
CA SER A 15 -12.17 13.01 12.07
C SER A 15 -11.00 12.26 12.69
N ASP A 16 -11.25 11.65 13.85
CA ASP A 16 -10.39 10.60 14.38
C ASP A 16 -10.53 9.39 13.46
N ASP A 17 -9.71 9.35 12.41
CA ASP A 17 -9.23 8.16 11.68
C ASP A 17 -8.26 8.69 10.60
N ASP A 18 -7.21 9.39 11.04
CA ASP A 18 -6.00 9.54 10.23
C ASP A 18 -5.29 8.18 10.27
N ASP A 19 -5.54 7.34 9.26
CA ASP A 19 -4.68 6.20 8.95
C ASP A 19 -3.24 6.74 8.78
N GLU A 20 -2.44 6.73 9.85
CA GLU A 20 -1.05 7.16 9.78
C GLU A 20 -0.31 6.23 8.82
N ASP A 21 0.15 6.79 7.68
CA ASP A 21 0.99 6.08 6.72
C ASP A 21 2.13 5.34 7.46
N VAL A 22 2.21 4.01 7.29
CA VAL A 22 3.29 3.22 7.90
C VAL A 22 4.62 3.65 7.29
N ILE A 23 5.51 4.20 8.13
CA ILE A 23 6.83 4.70 7.71
C ILE A 23 7.94 3.83 8.30
N HIS A 24 8.65 3.12 7.42
CA HIS A 24 9.85 2.36 7.76
C HIS A 24 11.09 3.22 7.61
N VAL A 25 11.77 3.52 8.72
CA VAL A 25 12.99 4.33 8.70
C VAL A 25 14.21 3.43 8.53
N ILE A 26 14.99 3.68 7.48
CA ILE A 26 16.24 2.97 7.17
C ILE A 26 17.41 3.93 7.40
N ASP A 27 18.29 3.58 8.35
CA ASP A 27 19.54 4.30 8.58
C ASP A 27 20.59 3.89 7.54
N ILE A 28 21.01 4.85 6.72
CA ILE A 28 22.00 4.68 5.66
C ILE A 28 23.32 5.40 5.98
N SER A 29 23.55 5.74 7.25
CA SER A 29 24.74 6.48 7.69
C SER A 29 26.06 5.83 7.23
N ASN A 30 26.09 4.50 7.10
CA ASN A 30 27.28 3.77 6.66
C ASN A 30 27.34 3.54 5.14
N GLY A 31 26.52 4.23 4.34
CA GLY A 31 26.41 4.00 2.90
C GLY A 31 25.73 2.67 2.52
N SER A 32 25.11 1.99 3.47
CA SER A 32 24.38 0.74 3.27
C SER A 32 23.16 0.65 4.18
N PHE A 33 22.24 -0.25 3.85
CA PHE A 33 21.17 -0.65 4.76
C PHE A 33 21.75 -1.33 6.01
N PRO A 34 21.04 -1.26 7.15
CA PRO A 34 21.42 -1.97 8.36
C PRO A 34 21.28 -3.49 8.15
N GLU A 35 22.06 -4.27 8.90
CA GLU A 35 21.97 -5.75 8.87
C GLU A 35 20.59 -6.24 9.31
N GLN A 36 19.96 -5.52 10.24
CA GLN A 36 18.59 -5.78 10.70
C GLN A 36 17.64 -4.82 10.01
N MET A 37 16.97 -5.32 8.98
CA MET A 37 15.88 -4.62 8.31
C MET A 37 14.55 -4.82 9.06
N PRO A 38 13.57 -3.91 8.90
CA PRO A 38 12.22 -4.11 9.43
C PRO A 38 11.66 -5.47 9.00
N ASN A 39 11.01 -6.17 9.94
CA ASN A 39 10.59 -7.56 9.77
C ASN A 39 9.59 -7.77 8.63
N ARG A 40 8.83 -6.74 8.26
CA ARG A 40 7.81 -6.81 7.21
C ARG A 40 7.57 -5.42 6.64
N ILE A 41 7.88 -5.26 5.36
CA ILE A 41 7.58 -4.08 4.55
C ILE A 41 6.58 -4.52 3.48
N GLU A 42 5.47 -3.83 3.34
CA GLU A 42 4.38 -4.17 2.42
C GLU A 42 4.28 -3.18 1.27
N SER A 43 3.63 -3.59 0.18
CA SER A 43 3.17 -2.64 -0.84
C SER A 43 2.17 -1.68 -0.20
N GLY A 44 2.35 -0.39 -0.43
CA GLY A 44 1.61 0.69 0.23
C GLY A 44 2.44 1.43 1.29
N ASP A 45 3.46 0.79 1.86
CA ASP A 45 4.28 1.41 2.90
C ASP A 45 5.20 2.52 2.35
N THR A 46 5.56 3.44 3.23
CA THR A 46 6.58 4.46 2.95
C THR A 46 7.91 4.06 3.57
N ILE A 47 8.98 4.15 2.79
CA ILE A 47 10.36 4.05 3.30
C ILE A 47 10.93 5.44 3.47
N GLU A 48 11.53 5.73 4.62
CA GLU A 48 12.30 6.94 4.88
C GLU A 48 13.78 6.60 5.02
N PHE A 49 14.63 7.18 4.16
CA PHE A 49 16.08 7.03 4.27
C PHE A 49 16.66 8.14 5.13
N LYS A 50 17.34 7.76 6.22
CA LYS A 50 17.94 8.70 7.17
C LYS A 50 19.44 8.50 7.20
N THR A 51 20.19 9.60 7.25
CA THR A 51 21.60 9.60 7.61
C THR A 51 21.79 10.55 8.78
N ASN A 52 22.55 10.11 9.79
CA ASN A 52 22.93 10.94 10.94
C ASN A 52 24.33 11.56 10.73
N GLN A 53 24.99 11.25 9.61
CA GLN A 53 26.32 11.72 9.28
C GLN A 53 26.27 13.00 8.43
N THR A 54 27.46 13.60 8.23
CA THR A 54 27.66 14.75 7.35
C THR A 54 27.62 14.39 5.88
N ASP A 55 27.81 13.11 5.56
CA ASP A 55 27.89 12.64 4.18
C ASP A 55 26.53 12.74 3.48
N GLU A 56 26.61 13.04 2.19
CA GLU A 56 25.46 13.16 1.30
C GLU A 56 25.40 11.92 0.40
N TYR A 57 24.22 11.33 0.26
CA TYR A 57 24.02 10.11 -0.52
C TYR A 57 22.97 10.28 -1.61
N ASP A 58 23.24 9.68 -2.77
CA ASP A 58 22.27 9.44 -3.82
C ASP A 58 21.82 7.99 -3.76
N ILE A 59 20.51 7.79 -3.90
CA ILE A 59 19.85 6.49 -3.75
C ILE A 59 19.02 6.26 -5.01
N PHE A 60 19.16 5.10 -5.63
CA PHE A 60 18.34 4.74 -6.79
C PHE A 60 18.10 3.25 -6.87
N GLN A 61 16.92 2.88 -7.36
CA GLN A 61 16.59 1.48 -7.57
C GLN A 61 17.40 0.88 -8.73
N VAL A 62 17.81 -0.38 -8.54
CA VAL A 62 18.43 -1.23 -9.56
C VAL A 62 17.73 -2.58 -9.66
N TYR A 63 17.83 -3.24 -10.82
CA TYR A 63 17.61 -4.68 -10.91
C TYR A 63 18.94 -5.42 -10.83
N LYS A 64 18.89 -6.62 -10.24
CA LYS A 64 20.03 -7.54 -10.12
C LYS A 64 19.94 -8.61 -11.21
N ASP A 65 21.01 -8.79 -11.97
CA ASP A 65 21.18 -9.87 -12.95
C ASP A 65 22.49 -10.62 -12.66
N GLY A 66 22.38 -11.80 -12.06
CA GLY A 66 23.53 -12.53 -11.52
C GLY A 66 24.25 -11.72 -10.44
N VAL A 67 25.49 -11.31 -10.72
CA VAL A 67 26.31 -10.47 -9.85
C VAL A 67 26.29 -9.00 -10.25
N ASP A 68 25.53 -8.64 -11.29
CA ASP A 68 25.53 -7.32 -11.88
C ASP A 68 24.29 -6.51 -11.49
N TYR A 69 24.45 -5.20 -11.38
CA TYR A 69 23.39 -4.26 -10.98
C TYR A 69 23.19 -3.19 -12.04
N TYR A 70 21.94 -2.96 -12.41
CA TYR A 70 21.55 -2.06 -13.48
C TYR A 70 20.45 -1.11 -13.04
N ARG A 71 20.63 0.18 -13.33
CA ARG A 71 19.67 1.23 -12.97
C ARG A 71 18.31 1.01 -13.62
N ILE A 72 17.27 1.18 -12.80
CA ILE A 72 15.88 1.29 -13.26
C ILE A 72 15.51 2.77 -13.20
N ASN A 73 14.87 3.27 -14.26
CA ASN A 73 14.27 4.60 -14.26
C ASN A 73 12.77 4.46 -14.02
N ASN A 74 12.37 4.45 -12.76
CA ASN A 74 10.98 4.26 -12.35
C ASN A 74 10.50 5.26 -11.28
N GLY A 75 11.27 6.33 -11.02
CA GLY A 75 10.92 7.35 -10.05
C GLY A 75 11.30 6.99 -8.62
N PHE A 76 11.96 5.85 -8.39
CA PHE A 76 12.54 5.50 -7.08
C PHE A 76 14.00 5.95 -7.01
N GLU A 77 14.19 7.25 -7.19
CA GLU A 77 15.48 7.91 -7.07
C GLU A 77 15.39 9.09 -6.12
N LEU A 78 16.42 9.23 -5.29
CA LEU A 78 16.59 10.31 -4.33
C LEU A 78 18.01 10.84 -4.46
N TYR A 79 18.18 12.16 -4.45
CA TYR A 79 19.48 12.81 -4.64
C TYR A 79 19.82 13.72 -3.48
N ASN A 80 21.11 13.76 -3.12
CA ASN A 80 21.68 14.59 -2.07
C ASN A 80 20.96 14.42 -0.73
N ILE A 81 20.72 13.16 -0.34
CA ILE A 81 20.15 12.81 0.95
C ILE A 81 21.19 13.03 2.05
N LYS A 82 20.89 13.97 2.94
CA LYS A 82 21.70 14.34 4.10
C LYS A 82 20.82 14.51 5.33
N ASN A 83 21.45 14.67 6.50
CA ASN A 83 20.74 14.81 7.77
C ASN A 83 19.73 15.97 7.77
N SER A 84 20.04 17.07 7.09
CA SER A 84 19.15 18.24 6.96
C SER A 84 18.09 18.14 5.86
N THR A 85 18.10 17.06 5.05
CA THR A 85 17.06 16.85 4.04
C THR A 85 15.71 16.63 4.73
N THR A 86 14.68 17.35 4.25
CA THR A 86 13.33 17.24 4.78
C THR A 86 12.79 15.81 4.62
N LYS A 87 11.90 15.39 5.53
CA LYS A 87 11.33 14.04 5.53
C LYS A 87 10.72 13.65 4.18
N ASN A 88 9.95 14.53 3.55
CA ASN A 88 9.31 14.23 2.26
C ASN A 88 10.31 14.00 1.12
N ASN A 89 11.47 14.67 1.16
CA ASN A 89 12.50 14.55 0.13
C ASN A 89 13.44 13.37 0.34
N ARG A 90 13.24 12.59 1.41
CA ARG A 90 14.01 11.36 1.70
C ARG A 90 13.11 10.13 1.83
N ARG A 91 11.87 10.22 1.33
CA ARG A 91 10.86 9.17 1.40
C ARG A 91 10.54 8.61 0.01
N ILE A 92 10.29 7.30 -0.05
CA ILE A 92 9.77 6.60 -1.23
C ILE A 92 8.50 5.85 -0.81
N LEU A 93 7.40 6.08 -1.53
CA LEU A 93 6.17 5.30 -1.39
C LEU A 93 6.27 4.02 -2.23
N LEU A 94 6.20 2.86 -1.59
CA LEU A 94 6.27 1.56 -2.25
C LEU A 94 4.94 1.13 -2.82
N SER A 95 4.48 1.77 -3.89
CA SER A 95 3.23 1.37 -4.52
C SER A 95 3.46 0.48 -5.74
N LEU A 96 3.41 -0.84 -5.52
CA LEU A 96 3.87 -1.83 -6.47
C LEU A 96 2.77 -2.86 -6.77
N SER A 97 2.49 -3.12 -8.04
CA SER A 97 1.62 -4.25 -8.41
C SER A 97 2.43 -5.55 -8.34
N LEU A 98 2.20 -6.35 -7.29
CA LEU A 98 2.95 -7.57 -7.01
C LEU A 98 2.18 -8.80 -7.48
N HIS A 99 2.71 -9.49 -8.48
CA HIS A 99 2.18 -10.80 -8.91
C HIS A 99 2.60 -11.95 -7.98
N ARG A 100 3.71 -11.79 -7.25
CA ARG A 100 4.24 -12.78 -6.29
C ARG A 100 3.96 -12.30 -4.87
N SER A 101 3.93 -13.23 -3.90
CA SER A 101 3.73 -12.92 -2.48
C SER A 101 4.82 -12.05 -1.87
N LYS A 102 6.01 -12.06 -2.48
CA LYS A 102 7.14 -11.20 -2.12
C LYS A 102 7.99 -10.88 -3.35
N ILE A 103 8.64 -9.72 -3.33
CA ILE A 103 9.67 -9.33 -4.29
C ILE A 103 10.87 -8.73 -3.57
N GLU A 104 12.03 -8.80 -4.22
CA GLU A 104 13.25 -8.14 -3.75
C GLU A 104 13.44 -6.84 -4.55
N LEU A 105 13.61 -5.73 -3.85
CA LEU A 105 14.00 -4.45 -4.42
C LEU A 105 15.43 -4.15 -4.00
N TYR A 106 16.31 -4.03 -4.99
CA TYR A 106 17.69 -3.62 -4.77
C TYR A 106 17.83 -2.13 -5.02
N PHE A 107 18.60 -1.46 -4.17
CA PHE A 107 18.96 -0.06 -4.30
C PHE A 107 20.48 0.05 -4.36
N CYS A 108 21.00 1.06 -5.05
CA CYS A 108 22.38 1.48 -4.84
C CYS A 108 22.40 2.75 -4.01
N ILE A 109 23.29 2.81 -3.02
CA ILE A 109 23.54 3.99 -2.20
C ILE A 109 24.96 4.45 -2.50
N ILE A 110 25.10 5.70 -2.94
CA ILE A 110 26.36 6.22 -3.45
C ILE A 110 26.62 7.58 -2.84
N PRO A 111 27.85 7.86 -2.37
CA PRO A 111 28.20 9.23 -1.97
C PRO A 111 27.91 10.20 -3.11
N SER A 112 27.15 11.27 -2.86
CA SER A 112 26.73 12.23 -3.89
C SER A 112 27.93 12.88 -4.60
N SER A 113 29.09 12.96 -3.93
CA SER A 113 30.36 13.41 -4.51
C SER A 113 30.86 12.54 -5.68
N GLN A 114 30.44 11.28 -5.75
CA GLN A 114 30.81 10.33 -6.81
C GLN A 114 29.74 10.22 -7.91
N SER A 115 28.58 10.84 -7.71
CA SER A 115 27.39 10.62 -8.52
C SER A 115 27.60 10.91 -10.01
N GLY A 116 28.31 11.99 -10.35
CA GLY A 116 28.59 12.36 -11.75
C GLY A 116 29.42 11.32 -12.53
N VAL A 117 30.22 10.50 -11.83
CA VAL A 117 30.97 9.39 -12.43
C VAL A 117 30.08 8.17 -12.54
N VAL A 118 29.40 7.82 -11.45
CA VAL A 118 28.68 6.56 -11.34
C VAL A 118 27.38 6.57 -12.15
N LEU A 119 26.67 7.69 -12.25
CA LEU A 119 25.44 7.80 -13.05
C LEU A 119 25.66 7.64 -14.56
N LYS A 120 26.89 7.79 -15.04
CA LYS A 120 27.26 7.55 -16.45
C LYS A 120 27.53 6.08 -16.74
N LEU A 121 27.70 5.26 -15.72
CA LEU A 121 27.94 3.83 -15.87
C LEU A 121 26.63 3.12 -16.23
N ARG A 122 26.73 2.11 -17.09
CA ARG A 122 25.61 1.20 -17.36
C ARG A 122 25.44 0.15 -16.26
N LYS A 123 26.52 -0.14 -15.53
CA LYS A 123 26.62 -1.21 -14.53
C LYS A 123 27.22 -0.63 -13.25
N TYR A 124 26.66 -1.02 -12.11
CA TYR A 124 27.05 -0.54 -10.78
C TYR A 124 27.81 -1.61 -10.01
N SER A 125 28.66 -1.17 -9.07
CA SER A 125 29.48 -2.06 -8.24
C SER A 125 28.65 -2.72 -7.14
N ASN A 126 28.99 -3.97 -6.81
CA ASN A 126 28.30 -4.75 -5.78
C ASN A 126 28.39 -4.09 -4.40
N GLU A 127 29.52 -3.45 -4.10
CA GLU A 127 29.77 -2.78 -2.83
C GLU A 127 28.66 -1.79 -2.44
N ASN A 128 28.11 -1.07 -3.42
CA ASN A 128 27.11 -0.03 -3.19
C ASN A 128 25.67 -0.55 -3.27
N CYS A 129 25.45 -1.80 -3.66
CA CYS A 129 24.11 -2.28 -4.06
C CYS A 129 23.72 -3.62 -3.40
N GLU A 130 24.67 -4.53 -3.19
CA GLU A 130 24.37 -5.92 -2.82
C GLU A 130 23.70 -6.06 -1.46
N LYS A 131 24.13 -5.25 -0.49
CA LYS A 131 23.57 -5.23 0.86
C LYS A 131 22.27 -4.41 0.97
N ASN A 132 21.93 -3.67 -0.07
CA ASN A 132 20.86 -2.68 -0.06
C ASN A 132 19.58 -3.27 -0.68
N CYS A 133 19.08 -4.34 -0.05
CA CYS A 133 17.90 -5.07 -0.49
C CYS A 133 16.74 -4.91 0.49
N ILE A 134 15.57 -4.59 -0.02
CA ILE A 134 14.30 -4.63 0.71
C ILE A 134 13.45 -5.76 0.17
N ILE A 135 12.92 -6.59 1.06
CA ILE A 135 11.91 -7.59 0.71
C ILE A 135 10.55 -6.95 0.92
N VAL A 136 9.84 -6.70 -0.18
CA VAL A 136 8.48 -6.15 -0.15
C VAL A 136 7.48 -7.29 -0.26
N HIS A 137 6.58 -7.35 0.71
CA HIS A 137 5.50 -8.31 0.76
C HIS A 137 4.27 -7.77 0.05
N LYS A 138 3.51 -8.69 -0.54
CA LYS A 138 2.19 -8.39 -1.05
C LYS A 138 1.26 -8.07 0.14
N SER A 139 0.56 -6.94 0.06
CA SER A 139 -0.49 -6.62 1.02
C SER A 139 -1.70 -7.52 0.74
N GLU A 140 -2.09 -8.31 1.75
CA GLU A 140 -3.25 -9.19 1.73
C GLU A 140 -4.22 -8.76 2.82
N ILE A 141 -5.36 -8.20 2.41
CA ILE A 141 -6.41 -7.78 3.33
C ILE A 141 -7.48 -8.85 3.35
N LYS A 142 -7.65 -9.49 4.51
CA LYS A 142 -8.66 -10.53 4.73
C LYS A 142 -9.75 -10.00 5.64
N PHE A 143 -10.99 -10.11 5.22
CA PHE A 143 -12.11 -9.73 6.05
C PHE A 143 -13.32 -10.61 5.76
N SER A 144 -14.19 -10.72 6.76
CA SER A 144 -15.42 -11.50 6.65
C SER A 144 -16.63 -10.57 6.64
N LEU A 145 -17.49 -10.73 5.65
CA LEU A 145 -18.80 -10.07 5.65
C LEU A 145 -19.87 -10.98 6.28
N SER A 146 -20.76 -10.37 7.07
CA SER A 146 -21.88 -11.04 7.73
C SER A 146 -23.22 -10.41 7.34
N ASP A 147 -24.31 -11.11 7.63
CA ASP A 147 -25.70 -10.71 7.31
C ASP A 147 -26.14 -9.36 7.87
N ASN A 148 -25.35 -8.77 8.76
CA ASN A 148 -25.68 -7.52 9.45
C ASN A 148 -25.72 -6.31 8.51
N LYS A 149 -25.34 -6.48 7.23
CA LYS A 149 -25.37 -5.46 6.17
C LYS A 149 -24.48 -4.24 6.44
N GLU A 150 -23.59 -4.31 7.43
CA GLU A 150 -22.61 -3.26 7.70
C GLU A 150 -21.61 -3.23 6.55
N SER A 151 -21.53 -2.07 5.90
CA SER A 151 -20.58 -1.85 4.83
C SER A 151 -19.18 -1.70 5.42
N GLN A 152 -18.19 -2.37 4.84
CA GLN A 152 -16.79 -2.18 5.21
C GLN A 152 -16.13 -1.28 4.17
N LYS A 153 -15.68 -0.11 4.60
CA LYS A 153 -14.86 0.79 3.78
C LYS A 153 -13.40 0.39 3.98
N LEU A 154 -12.71 0.13 2.88
CA LEU A 154 -11.28 -0.18 2.88
C LEU A 154 -10.56 0.79 1.94
N ILE A 155 -9.38 1.25 2.36
CA ILE A 155 -8.45 1.95 1.48
C ILE A 155 -7.56 0.87 0.86
N LEU A 156 -7.54 0.81 -0.47
CA LEU A 156 -6.69 -0.14 -1.20
C LEU A 156 -5.67 0.63 -2.05
N HIS A 157 -4.44 0.11 -2.03
CA HIS A 157 -3.32 0.56 -2.83
C HIS A 157 -3.12 -0.37 -4.03
N LYS A 158 -2.31 0.10 -4.97
CA LYS A 158 -1.95 -0.71 -6.14
C LYS A 158 -1.14 -1.93 -5.69
N GLY A 159 -1.58 -3.10 -6.13
CA GLY A 159 -1.00 -4.40 -5.80
C GLY A 159 -1.67 -5.14 -4.65
N ASP A 160 -2.55 -4.46 -3.90
CA ASP A 160 -3.28 -5.07 -2.80
C ASP A 160 -4.15 -6.20 -3.32
N THR A 161 -4.23 -7.26 -2.53
CA THR A 161 -5.16 -8.36 -2.77
C THR A 161 -6.11 -8.46 -1.62
N ILE A 162 -7.39 -8.44 -1.96
CA ILE A 162 -8.42 -8.74 -0.98
C ILE A 162 -8.84 -10.19 -1.10
N GLU A 163 -9.02 -10.82 0.05
CA GLU A 163 -9.75 -12.07 0.17
C GLU A 163 -10.97 -11.81 1.05
N LEU A 164 -12.14 -11.97 0.47
CA LEU A 164 -13.41 -11.75 1.13
C LEU A 164 -14.12 -13.09 1.31
N ASP A 165 -14.30 -13.47 2.56
CA ASP A 165 -15.14 -14.61 2.93
C ASP A 165 -16.50 -14.10 3.41
N TRP A 166 -17.57 -14.82 3.09
CA TRP A 166 -18.88 -14.53 3.69
C TRP A 166 -19.60 -15.77 4.14
N THR A 167 -20.42 -15.60 5.18
CA THR A 167 -21.36 -16.61 5.65
C THR A 167 -22.70 -15.96 5.93
N SER A 168 -23.76 -16.47 5.31
CA SER A 168 -25.12 -15.99 5.52
C SER A 168 -26.05 -17.10 6.00
N LYS A 169 -26.95 -16.75 6.92
CA LYS A 169 -28.07 -17.57 7.40
C LYS A 169 -29.26 -17.55 6.44
N ARG A 170 -29.23 -16.71 5.40
CA ARG A 170 -30.25 -16.63 4.35
C ARG A 170 -29.74 -17.40 3.13
N GLY A 171 -30.60 -18.27 2.60
CA GLY A 171 -30.28 -19.16 1.47
C GLY A 171 -30.19 -18.46 0.11
N ASN A 172 -30.44 -17.15 0.03
CA ASN A 172 -30.42 -16.39 -1.21
C ASN A 172 -29.00 -15.93 -1.54
N GLY A 173 -28.64 -15.93 -2.82
CA GLY A 173 -27.32 -15.52 -3.28
C GLY A 173 -27.04 -14.04 -2.99
N TYR A 174 -25.86 -13.76 -2.45
CA TYR A 174 -25.39 -12.40 -2.17
C TYR A 174 -24.47 -11.90 -3.27
N ARG A 175 -24.45 -10.58 -3.44
CA ARG A 175 -23.50 -9.88 -4.32
C ARG A 175 -22.58 -9.00 -3.49
N ILE A 176 -21.36 -8.81 -3.98
CA ILE A 176 -20.40 -7.86 -3.44
C ILE A 176 -20.55 -6.57 -4.26
N GLU A 177 -21.03 -5.53 -3.62
CA GLU A 177 -20.97 -4.17 -4.17
C GLU A 177 -19.54 -3.63 -4.02
N GLU A 178 -18.98 -3.00 -5.06
CA GLU A 178 -17.69 -2.30 -5.02
C GLU A 178 -17.92 -0.84 -5.46
N LYS A 179 -17.87 0.09 -4.51
CA LYS A 179 -17.96 1.52 -4.82
C LYS A 179 -16.60 2.19 -4.69
N LYS A 180 -16.11 2.72 -5.80
CA LYS A 180 -14.90 3.55 -5.88
C LYS A 180 -15.21 4.99 -5.51
N TYR A 181 -14.58 5.51 -4.47
CA TYR A 181 -14.62 6.94 -4.15
C TYR A 181 -13.40 7.65 -4.79
N CYS A 182 -13.70 8.44 -5.85
CA CYS A 182 -12.83 9.38 -6.59
C CYS A 182 -11.83 8.82 -7.65
N PRO A 183 -11.98 9.14 -8.97
CA PRO A 183 -13.23 9.58 -9.59
C PRO A 183 -14.23 8.41 -9.62
N ILE A 184 -15.48 8.71 -9.29
CA ILE A 184 -16.55 7.75 -9.03
C ILE A 184 -16.75 6.83 -10.26
N SER A 185 -16.30 5.59 -10.13
CA SER A 185 -16.55 4.52 -11.10
C SER A 185 -16.73 3.22 -10.32
N GLY A 186 -17.95 2.97 -9.86
CA GLY A 186 -18.31 1.73 -9.16
C GLY A 186 -18.58 0.58 -10.13
N GLY A 187 -18.11 -0.61 -9.79
CA GLY A 187 -18.41 -1.86 -10.50
C GLY A 187 -19.32 -2.75 -9.65
N LEU A 188 -20.30 -3.40 -10.27
CA LEU A 188 -21.11 -4.43 -9.63
C LEU A 188 -20.53 -5.80 -9.96
N TYR A 189 -20.04 -6.53 -8.96
CA TYR A 189 -19.54 -7.89 -9.16
C TYR A 189 -20.58 -8.92 -8.71
N LYS A 190 -20.99 -9.77 -9.64
CA LYS A 190 -21.84 -10.92 -9.33
C LYS A 190 -20.92 -12.06 -8.88
N VAL A 191 -21.07 -12.50 -7.65
CA VAL A 191 -20.36 -13.68 -7.16
C VAL A 191 -21.26 -14.89 -7.34
N GLU A 192 -20.73 -15.94 -7.98
CA GLU A 192 -21.47 -17.18 -8.21
C GLU A 192 -21.47 -18.05 -6.95
N GLN A 193 -22.64 -18.61 -6.63
CA GLN A 193 -22.87 -19.37 -5.41
C GLN A 193 -22.24 -20.75 -5.50
N THR A 194 -21.28 -21.06 -4.63
CA THR A 194 -20.92 -22.45 -4.31
C THR A 194 -21.90 -22.96 -3.26
N SER A 195 -22.94 -23.66 -3.69
CA SER A 195 -23.92 -24.26 -2.77
C SER A 195 -23.38 -25.58 -2.21
N GLU A 196 -23.02 -25.59 -0.92
CA GLU A 196 -22.93 -26.84 -0.16
C GLU A 196 -24.30 -27.10 0.47
N ILE A 197 -25.02 -28.09 -0.06
CA ILE A 197 -26.30 -28.53 0.49
C ILE A 197 -26.00 -29.35 1.76
N THR A 198 -25.89 -28.69 2.91
CA THR A 198 -25.95 -29.37 4.21
C THR A 198 -27.33 -29.24 4.82
N THR A 199 -27.95 -30.39 5.09
CA THR A 199 -29.27 -30.55 5.72
C THR A 199 -29.28 -29.98 7.14
N ASN A 200 -29.80 -28.75 7.29
CA ASN A 200 -30.70 -28.28 8.38
C ASN A 200 -30.69 -26.76 8.64
N ARG A 201 -29.99 -25.95 7.84
CA ARG A 201 -30.19 -24.49 7.73
C ARG A 201 -29.55 -24.07 6.41
N ALA A 202 -30.25 -23.31 5.57
CA ALA A 202 -29.69 -22.81 4.31
C ALA A 202 -28.62 -21.77 4.63
N LEU A 203 -27.39 -22.23 4.81
CA LEU A 203 -26.21 -21.39 4.96
C LEU A 203 -25.59 -21.21 3.59
N SER A 204 -25.48 -19.98 3.12
CA SER A 204 -24.71 -19.66 1.92
C SER A 204 -23.32 -19.18 2.32
N LYS A 205 -22.30 -19.72 1.67
CA LYS A 205 -20.89 -19.36 1.87
C LYS A 205 -20.22 -19.17 0.52
N GLY A 206 -19.18 -18.36 0.48
CA GLY A 206 -18.26 -18.32 -0.64
C GLY A 206 -17.07 -17.42 -0.35
N ASN A 207 -16.20 -17.34 -1.36
CA ASN A 207 -14.94 -16.60 -1.33
C ASN A 207 -14.83 -15.73 -2.60
N PHE A 208 -14.29 -14.54 -2.43
CA PHE A 208 -13.94 -13.63 -3.53
C PHE A 208 -12.50 -13.15 -3.37
N THR A 209 -11.72 -13.25 -4.44
CA THR A 209 -10.35 -12.74 -4.48
C THR A 209 -10.20 -11.77 -5.64
N LYS A 210 -9.60 -10.60 -5.37
CA LYS A 210 -9.28 -9.61 -6.41
C LYS A 210 -7.97 -8.91 -6.12
N ILE A 211 -7.19 -8.69 -7.19
CA ILE A 211 -5.98 -7.87 -7.18
C ILE A 211 -6.35 -6.47 -7.70
N PHE A 212 -5.99 -5.44 -6.96
CA PHE A 212 -6.23 -4.05 -7.34
C PHE A 212 -5.02 -3.46 -8.06
N ASN A 213 -5.26 -2.78 -9.18
CA ASN A 213 -4.21 -2.16 -9.97
C ASN A 213 -4.24 -0.62 -9.89
N GLU A 214 -5.13 -0.07 -9.06
CA GLU A 214 -5.42 1.36 -8.95
C GLU A 214 -4.86 1.94 -7.65
N PHE A 215 -4.61 3.24 -7.60
CA PHE A 215 -4.01 3.93 -6.46
C PHE A 215 -5.06 4.62 -5.60
N GLY A 216 -4.83 4.66 -4.28
CA GLY A 216 -5.47 5.58 -3.34
C GLY A 216 -6.99 5.57 -3.40
N THR A 217 -7.57 4.39 -3.63
CA THR A 217 -9.00 4.26 -3.88
C THR A 217 -9.66 3.63 -2.67
N SER A 218 -10.67 4.31 -2.11
CA SER A 218 -11.54 3.67 -1.13
C SER A 218 -12.58 2.81 -1.83
N PHE A 219 -12.72 1.58 -1.36
CA PHE A 219 -13.70 0.61 -1.80
C PHE A 219 -14.68 0.32 -0.67
N LEU A 220 -15.96 0.36 -0.99
CA LEU A 220 -17.01 -0.09 -0.09
C LEU A 220 -17.41 -1.52 -0.48
N PHE A 221 -17.34 -2.46 0.47
CA PHE A 221 -17.80 -3.82 0.29
C PHE A 221 -19.03 -4.10 1.15
N ARG A 222 -20.09 -4.62 0.53
CA ARG A 222 -21.35 -4.96 1.20
C ARG A 222 -21.97 -6.21 0.58
N LEU A 223 -22.57 -7.04 1.42
CA LEU A 223 -23.48 -8.11 1.01
C LEU A 223 -24.88 -7.53 0.71
N THR A 224 -25.34 -7.65 -0.53
CA THR A 224 -26.68 -7.20 -0.95
C THR A 224 -27.47 -8.27 -1.71
N GLU A 225 -28.80 -8.23 -1.54
CA GLU A 225 -29.77 -9.07 -2.26
C GLU A 225 -30.31 -8.37 -3.53
N THR A 226 -30.07 -7.06 -3.69
CA THR A 226 -30.61 -6.22 -4.78
C THR A 226 -29.51 -5.61 -5.66
N ASN A 227 -29.84 -5.30 -6.93
CA ASN A 227 -28.92 -4.64 -7.88
C ASN A 227 -28.82 -3.12 -7.68
N GLN A 228 -29.21 -2.60 -6.53
CA GLN A 228 -29.23 -1.16 -6.30
C GLN A 228 -27.89 -0.73 -5.72
N ILE A 229 -27.17 0.10 -6.47
CA ILE A 229 -26.04 0.87 -5.93
C ILE A 229 -26.65 1.88 -4.97
N HIS A 230 -26.35 1.76 -3.68
CA HIS A 230 -26.84 2.71 -2.70
C HIS A 230 -25.83 3.84 -2.55
N ASP A 231 -26.30 5.08 -2.68
CA ASP A 231 -25.54 6.24 -2.21
C ASP A 231 -25.60 6.26 -0.69
N ILE A 232 -24.42 6.19 -0.06
CA ILE A 232 -24.19 6.52 1.34
C ILE A 232 -23.62 7.93 1.35
#